data_AF-A0A3B9JZX5-F1
#
_entry.id   AF-A0A3B9JZX5-F1
#
_cell.length_a   1.000
_cell.length_b   1.000
_cell.length_c   1.000
_cell.angle_alpha   90.00
_cell.angle_beta   90.00
_cell.angle_gamma   90.00
#
_symmetry.space_group_name_H-M   'P 1'
#
loop_
_entity.id
_entity.type
_entity.pdbx_description
1 polymer ?
#
loop_
_entity_poly.entity_id
_entity_poly.type
_entity_poly.pdbx_seq_one_letter_code
_entity_poly.pdbx_strand_id
1 'polypeptide(L)' 'MANPENLKYTKEHEWILIEDDIATVGITKYAA' A
#
# COMPACT_ATOMS: atom_id res chain seq x y z
N MET A 1 14.52 7.86 1.65
CA MET A 1 13.55 6.75 1.67
C MET A 1 12.42 7.20 0.75
N ALA A 2 12.26 6.56 -0.41
CA ALA A 2 11.23 6.97 -1.38
C ALA A 2 9.89 6.47 -0.85
N ASN A 3 8.99 7.40 -0.51
CA ASN A 3 7.59 7.05 -0.30
C ASN A 3 6.99 6.81 -1.68
N PRO A 4 6.43 5.62 -1.96
CA PRO A 4 5.79 5.40 -3.25
C PRO A 4 4.57 6.33 -3.35
N GLU A 5 4.56 7.20 -4.34
CA GLU A 5 3.58 8.29 -4.49
C GLU A 5 2.15 7.78 -4.77
N ASN A 6 2.01 6.47 -5.06
CA ASN A 6 0.76 5.83 -5.47
C ASN A 6 0.17 4.87 -4.43
N LEU A 7 0.67 4.87 -3.19
CA LEU A 7 0.09 4.03 -2.13
C LEU A 7 -1.18 4.65 -1.56
N LYS A 8 -2.29 3.92 -1.65
CA LYS A 8 -3.52 4.22 -0.90
C LYS A 8 -3.58 3.35 0.34
N TYR A 9 -3.94 3.94 1.47
CA TYR A 9 -3.98 3.27 2.78
C TYR A 9 -5.40 3.12 3.30
N THR A 10 -5.69 2.02 3.99
CA THR A 10 -6.95 1.82 4.74
C THR A 10 -6.75 2.15 6.21
N LYS A 11 -7.85 2.42 6.93
CA LYS A 11 -7.82 2.57 8.40
C LYS A 11 -7.46 1.27 9.11
N GLU A 12 -7.47 0.15 8.40
CA GLU A 12 -7.18 -1.20 8.90
C GLU A 12 -5.70 -1.57 8.67
N HIS A 13 -4.83 -0.57 8.47
CA HIS A 13 -3.40 -0.77 8.32
C HIS A 13 -3.01 -1.57 7.08
N GLU A 14 -3.81 -1.51 6.02
CA GLU A 14 -3.51 -2.11 4.73
C GLU A 14 -3.14 -1.02 3.72
N TRP A 15 -2.44 -1.41 2.66
CA TRP A 15 -2.15 -0.55 1.53
C TRP A 15 -2.38 -1.28 0.20
N ILE A 16 -2.67 -0.49 -0.83
CA ILE A 16 -2.77 -0.94 -2.21
C ILE A 16 -1.86 -0.08 -3.10
N LEU A 17 -1.08 -0.75 -3.95
CA LEU A 17 -0.32 -0.18 -5.04
C LEU A 17 -0.99 -0.62 -6.35
N ILE A 18 -1.30 0.33 -7.22
CA ILE A 18 -1.86 0.04 -8.55
C ILE A 18 -0.81 0.40 -9.60
N GLU A 19 -0.47 -0.58 -10.42
CA GLU A 19 0.43 -0.47 -11.58
C GLU A 19 -0.28 -1.08 -12.79
N ASP A 20 -0.68 -0.23 -13.74
CA ASP A 20 -1.54 -0.59 -14.88
C ASP A 20 -2.82 -1.34 -14.44
N ASP A 21 -2.94 -2.61 -14.80
CA ASP A 21 -4.06 -3.50 -14.46
C ASP A 21 -3.77 -4.43 -13.27
N ILE A 22 -2.63 -4.26 -12.60
CA ILE A 22 -2.20 -5.09 -11.48
C ILE A 22 -2.31 -4.30 -10.17
N ALA A 23 -3.01 -4.89 -9.19
CA ALA A 23 -3.10 -4.38 -7.83
C ALA A 23 -2.29 -5.26 -6.86
N THR A 24 -1.31 -4.65 -6.18
CA THR A 24 -0.56 -5.29 -5.09
C THR A 24 -1.11 -4.81 -3.75
N VAL A 25 -1.44 -5.75 -2.86
CA VAL A 25 -2.01 -5.47 -1.52
C VAL A 25 -1.04 -5.96 -0.44
N GLY A 26 -0.84 -5.17 0.60
CA GLY A 26 -0.02 -5.54 1.75
C GLY A 26 -0.49 -4.89 3.05
N ILE A 27 0.10 -5.33 4.17
CA ILE A 27 -0.10 -4.72 5.49
C ILE A 27 1.03 -3.72 5.78
N THR A 28 0.72 -2.70 6.57
CA THR A 28 1.73 -1.71 7.00
C THR A 28 2.67 -2.32 8.05
N LYS A 29 3.90 -1.81 8.12
CA LYS A 29 4.90 -2.23 9.11
C LYS A 29 4.46 -1.98 10.58
N TYR A 30 3.48 -1.11 10.80
CA TYR A 30 2.91 -0.87 12.13
C TYR A 30 2.06 -2.06 12.63
N ALA A 31 1.57 -2.92 11.73
CA ALA A 31 0.76 -4.08 12.05
C ALA A 31 1.54 -5.41 12.19
N ALA A 32 2.86 -5.40 11.95
CA ALA A 32 3.73 -6.59 11.96
C ALA A 32 4.37 -6.87 13.33
#